data_AF-A0A8J5EE96-F1
#
_entry.id   AF-A0A8J5EE96-F1
#
_cell.length_a   1.000
_cell.length_b   1.000
_cell.length_c   1.000
_cell.angle_alpha   90.00
_cell.angle_beta   90.00
_cell.angle_gamma   90.00
#
_symmetry.space_group_name_H-M   'P 1'
#
loop_
_entity.id
_entity.type
_entity.pdbx_description
1 polymer ?
#
loop_
_entity_poly.entity_id
_entity_poly.type
_entity_poly.pdbx_seq_one_letter_code
_entity_poly.pdbx_strand_id
1 'polypeptide(L)'
;MAHAALKMVKVPPNSASMEEARKRTINFFKTACRSLPTIMEIYNLDDLVTTSQIRSTISAEIRKNAHITNHKVIDLLLLKATEELSNVVSHYKQRHHLIGQYVVGRGGLIQETAEKDKGISDFLKQFYATNYF
;
A
#
# COMPACT_ATOMS: atom_id res chain seq x y z
N MET A 1 -14.93 -8.34 -16.46
CA MET A 1 -14.13 -9.59 -16.51
C MET A 1 -12.92 -9.63 -15.56
N ALA A 2 -12.48 -8.53 -14.92
CA ALA A 2 -11.35 -8.56 -13.97
C ALA A 2 -11.68 -9.12 -12.57
N HIS A 3 -12.95 -9.11 -12.16
CA HIS A 3 -13.38 -9.55 -10.83
C HIS A 3 -13.30 -11.06 -10.58
N ALA A 4 -13.30 -11.90 -11.62
CA ALA A 4 -13.34 -13.36 -11.45
C ALA A 4 -11.98 -13.96 -11.03
N ALA A 5 -10.86 -13.29 -11.34
CA ALA A 5 -9.52 -13.85 -11.18
C ALA A 5 -8.98 -13.82 -9.74
N LEU A 6 -9.54 -12.99 -8.85
CA LEU A 6 -9.07 -12.85 -7.46
C LEU A 6 -9.80 -13.76 -6.46
N LYS A 7 -10.87 -14.46 -6.88
CA LYS A 7 -11.73 -15.25 -5.97
C LYS A 7 -11.08 -16.50 -5.38
N MET A 8 -9.89 -16.90 -5.83
CA MET A 8 -9.11 -17.95 -5.18
C MET A 8 -7.62 -17.59 -5.21
N VAL A 9 -7.11 -17.06 -4.10
CA VAL A 9 -5.67 -16.94 -3.89
C VAL A 9 -5.11 -18.35 -3.67
N LYS A 10 -4.88 -19.10 -4.75
CA LYS A 10 -4.07 -20.32 -4.68
C LYS A 10 -2.64 -19.89 -4.39
N VAL A 11 -2.04 -20.46 -3.35
CA VAL A 11 -0.62 -20.24 -3.02
C VAL A 11 0.20 -20.66 -4.24
N PRO A 12 0.82 -19.72 -4.98
CA PRO A 12 1.64 -20.08 -6.11
C PRO A 12 2.91 -20.76 -5.60
N PRO A 13 3.53 -21.65 -6.39
CA PRO A 13 4.84 -22.19 -6.02
C PRO A 13 5.84 -21.05 -5.84
N ASN A 14 6.72 -21.18 -4.84
CA ASN A 14 7.78 -20.20 -4.59
C ASN A 14 8.62 -20.00 -5.86
N SER A 15 9.05 -18.76 -6.09
CA SER A 15 9.94 -18.38 -7.17
C SER A 15 11.26 -19.15 -7.05
N ALA A 16 11.75 -19.65 -8.17
CA ALA A 16 13.03 -20.36 -8.23
C ALA A 16 14.23 -19.39 -8.23
N SER A 17 14.01 -18.13 -8.61
CA SER A 17 15.06 -17.11 -8.70
C SER A 17 14.55 -15.70 -8.36
N MET A 18 15.49 -14.78 -8.15
CA MET A 18 15.19 -13.36 -7.96
C MET A 18 14.52 -12.71 -9.18
N GLU A 19 14.91 -13.14 -10.39
CA GLU A 19 14.33 -12.63 -11.63
C GLU A 19 12.85 -13.00 -11.76
N GLU A 20 12.49 -14.23 -11.39
CA GLU A 20 11.11 -14.67 -11.37
C GLU A 20 10.27 -13.87 -10.36
N ALA A 21 10.78 -13.70 -9.14
CA ALA A 21 10.12 -12.89 -8.10
C ALA A 21 9.92 -11.43 -8.56
N ARG A 22 10.91 -10.85 -9.24
CA ARG A 22 10.81 -9.50 -9.83
C ARG A 22 9.73 -9.43 -10.91
N LYS A 23 9.68 -10.41 -11.82
CA LYS A 23 8.65 -10.49 -12.87
C LYS A 23 7.26 -10.60 -12.26
N ARG A 24 7.08 -11.43 -11.23
CA ARG A 24 5.82 -11.57 -10.48
C ARG A 24 5.41 -10.27 -9.80
N THR A 25 6.36 -9.55 -9.20
CA THR A 25 6.13 -8.23 -8.59
C THR A 25 5.61 -7.21 -9.60
N ILE A 26 6.21 -7.15 -10.80
CA ILE A 26 5.76 -6.25 -11.86
C ILE A 26 4.36 -6.64 -12.36
N ASN A 27 4.08 -7.94 -12.48
CA ASN A 27 2.75 -8.42 -12.86
C ASN A 27 1.69 -8.05 -11.81
N PHE A 28 2.00 -8.22 -10.52
CA PHE A 28 1.15 -7.76 -9.43
C PHE A 28 0.86 -6.25 -9.54
N PHE A 29 1.90 -5.42 -9.72
CA PHE A 29 1.74 -3.97 -9.86
C PHE A 29 0.80 -3.60 -11.02
N LYS A 30 0.96 -4.27 -12.18
CA LYS A 30 0.07 -4.08 -13.34
C LYS A 30 -1.38 -4.48 -13.01
N THR A 31 -1.59 -5.61 -12.34
CA THR A 31 -2.91 -6.07 -11.92
C THR A 31 -3.57 -5.08 -10.97
N ALA A 32 -2.84 -4.61 -9.95
CA ALA A 32 -3.34 -3.60 -9.02
C ALA A 32 -3.70 -2.29 -9.75
N CYS A 33 -2.84 -1.81 -10.66
CA CYS A 33 -3.13 -0.60 -11.43
C CYS A 33 -4.38 -0.71 -12.31
N ARG A 34 -4.69 -1.91 -12.83
CA ARG A 34 -5.90 -2.17 -13.63
C ARG A 34 -7.17 -2.25 -12.79
N SER A 35 -7.08 -2.63 -11.52
CA SER A 35 -8.25 -2.66 -10.62
C SER A 35 -8.57 -1.29 -10.01
N LEU A 36 -7.63 -0.33 -10.05
CA LEU A 36 -7.82 0.99 -9.45
C LEU A 36 -9.07 1.74 -9.92
N PRO A 37 -9.43 1.82 -11.22
CA PRO A 37 -10.63 2.54 -11.64
C PRO A 37 -11.89 2.02 -10.93
N THR A 38 -12.03 0.71 -10.84
CA THR A 38 -13.15 0.07 -10.13
C THR A 38 -13.08 0.36 -8.63
N ILE A 39 -11.90 0.32 -8.01
CA ILE A 39 -11.72 0.67 -6.59
C ILE A 39 -12.10 2.13 -6.32
N MET A 40 -11.72 3.07 -7.20
CA MET A 40 -12.09 4.49 -7.05
C MET A 40 -13.60 4.66 -7.02
N GLU A 41 -14.30 4.03 -7.96
CA GLU A 41 -15.76 4.08 -8.09
C GLU A 41 -16.45 3.42 -6.89
N ILE A 42 -16.06 2.19 -6.53
CA ILE A 42 -16.65 1.44 -5.42
C ILE A 42 -16.59 2.20 -4.09
N TYR A 43 -15.43 2.81 -3.84
CA TYR A 43 -15.16 3.46 -2.57
C TYR A 43 -15.37 4.98 -2.64
N ASN A 44 -15.85 5.52 -3.77
CA ASN A 44 -16.07 6.94 -4.06
C ASN A 44 -14.85 7.87 -3.85
N LEU A 45 -13.62 7.41 -4.11
CA LEU A 45 -12.38 8.07 -3.64
C LEU A 45 -11.97 9.34 -4.42
N ASP A 46 -12.67 9.70 -5.50
CA ASP A 46 -12.28 10.79 -6.40
C ASP A 46 -12.28 12.18 -5.76
N ASP A 47 -12.98 12.34 -4.63
CA ASP A 47 -13.01 13.56 -3.83
C ASP A 47 -11.74 13.78 -2.99
N LEU A 48 -10.94 12.72 -2.76
CA LEU A 48 -9.78 12.75 -1.87
C LEU A 48 -8.46 12.52 -2.61
N VAL A 49 -8.46 11.72 -3.66
CA VAL A 49 -7.23 11.25 -4.29
C VAL A 49 -7.44 10.93 -5.77
N THR A 50 -6.40 11.08 -6.56
CA THR A 50 -6.39 10.68 -7.97
C THR A 50 -5.91 9.24 -8.14
N THR A 51 -6.35 8.55 -9.19
CA THR A 51 -5.82 7.23 -9.55
C THR A 51 -4.28 7.22 -9.66
N SER A 52 -3.68 8.31 -10.15
CA SER A 52 -2.23 8.45 -10.27
C SER A 52 -1.53 8.47 -8.91
N GLN A 53 -2.09 9.19 -7.93
CA GLN A 53 -1.55 9.21 -6.57
C GLN A 53 -1.60 7.81 -5.93
N ILE A 54 -2.71 7.07 -6.09
CA ILE A 54 -2.79 5.70 -5.56
C ILE A 54 -1.77 4.77 -6.25
N ARG A 55 -1.56 4.91 -7.57
CA ARG A 55 -0.49 4.17 -8.28
C ARG A 55 0.88 4.46 -7.66
N SER A 56 1.17 5.73 -7.38
CA SER A 56 2.41 6.15 -6.71
C SER A 56 2.52 5.53 -5.31
N THR A 57 1.44 5.52 -4.52
CA THR A 57 1.42 4.86 -3.20
C THR A 57 1.73 3.36 -3.30
N ILE A 58 1.07 2.62 -4.20
CA ILE A 58 1.36 1.19 -4.41
C ILE A 58 2.83 0.99 -4.81
N SER A 59 3.32 1.84 -5.70
CA SER A 59 4.71 1.81 -6.16
C SER A 59 5.70 2.10 -5.01
N ALA A 60 5.36 3.01 -4.10
CA ALA A 60 6.14 3.30 -2.91
C ALA A 60 6.15 2.12 -1.93
N GLU A 61 5.00 1.49 -1.66
CA GLU A 61 4.92 0.29 -0.80
C GLU A 61 5.77 -0.88 -1.31
N ILE A 62 5.77 -1.11 -2.63
CA ILE A 62 6.65 -2.13 -3.23
C ILE A 62 8.11 -1.74 -3.03
N ARG A 63 8.48 -0.47 -3.26
CA ARG A 63 9.87 0.01 -3.13
C ARG A 63 10.39 0.04 -1.69
N LYS A 64 9.53 0.20 -0.67
CA LYS A 64 9.94 0.10 0.75
C LYS A 64 10.67 -1.22 1.05
N ASN A 65 10.30 -2.27 0.33
CA ASN A 65 10.84 -3.61 0.50
C ASN A 65 11.92 -3.97 -0.55
N ALA A 66 12.42 -3.00 -1.33
CA ALA A 66 13.38 -3.26 -2.41
C ALA A 66 14.76 -3.76 -1.93
N HIS A 67 15.07 -3.59 -0.64
CA HIS A 67 16.31 -4.05 -0.02
C HIS A 67 16.33 -5.58 0.22
N ILE A 68 15.20 -6.27 0.07
CA ILE A 68 15.08 -7.70 0.33
C ILE A 68 15.74 -8.50 -0.79
N THR A 69 16.72 -9.33 -0.44
CA THR A 69 17.48 -10.17 -1.37
C THR A 69 17.01 -11.63 -1.42
N ASN A 70 16.14 -12.05 -0.49
CA ASN A 70 15.60 -13.40 -0.47
C ASN A 70 14.29 -13.46 -1.28
N HIS A 71 14.32 -14.16 -2.42
CA HIS A 71 13.16 -14.29 -3.32
C HIS A 71 11.94 -14.96 -2.67
N LYS A 72 12.12 -15.88 -1.71
CA LYS A 72 11.01 -16.50 -0.97
C LYS A 72 10.29 -15.51 -0.06
N VAL A 73 11.04 -14.56 0.52
CA VAL A 73 10.45 -13.47 1.32
C VAL A 73 9.65 -12.54 0.42
N ILE A 74 10.14 -12.24 -0.79
CA ILE A 74 9.40 -11.46 -1.79
C ILE A 74 8.10 -12.16 -2.16
N ASP A 75 8.11 -13.49 -2.39
CA ASP A 75 6.88 -14.23 -2.68
C ASP A 75 5.86 -14.14 -1.54
N LEU A 76 6.30 -14.22 -0.29
CA LEU A 76 5.41 -14.06 0.87
C LEU A 76 4.81 -12.64 0.94
N LEU A 77 5.60 -11.61 0.63
CA LEU A 77 5.11 -10.23 0.54
C LEU A 77 4.12 -10.06 -0.60
N LEU A 78 4.36 -10.67 -1.76
CA LEU A 78 3.44 -10.67 -2.89
C LEU A 78 2.13 -11.40 -2.57
N LEU A 79 2.19 -12.49 -1.81
CA LEU A 79 1.01 -13.20 -1.32
C LEU A 79 0.16 -12.28 -0.45
N LYS A 80 0.77 -11.64 0.56
CA LYS A 80 0.09 -10.65 1.43
C LYS A 80 -0.50 -9.49 0.63
N ALA A 81 0.24 -8.96 -0.35
CA ALA A 81 -0.23 -7.87 -1.18
C ALA A 81 -1.39 -8.29 -2.10
N THR A 82 -1.38 -9.53 -2.59
CA THR A 82 -2.46 -10.09 -3.41
C THR A 82 -3.73 -10.32 -2.58
N GLU A 83 -3.57 -10.82 -1.35
CA GLU A 83 -4.67 -10.97 -0.39
C GLU A 83 -5.29 -9.62 -0.03
N GLU A 84 -4.46 -8.62 0.28
CA GLU A 84 -4.91 -7.25 0.55
C GLU A 84 -5.68 -6.66 -0.64
N LEU A 85 -5.15 -6.80 -1.87
CA LEU A 85 -5.85 -6.36 -3.07
C LEU A 85 -7.18 -7.09 -3.27
N SER A 86 -7.23 -8.40 -2.97
CA SER A 86 -8.46 -9.19 -3.04
C SER A 86 -9.51 -8.69 -2.06
N ASN A 87 -9.12 -8.38 -0.82
CA ASN A 87 -9.99 -7.83 0.20
C ASN A 87 -10.57 -6.47 -0.23
N VAL A 88 -9.76 -5.61 -0.86
CA VAL A 88 -10.21 -4.32 -1.38
C VAL A 88 -11.16 -4.50 -2.56
N VAL A 89 -10.81 -5.30 -3.57
CA VAL A 89 -11.63 -5.51 -4.78
C VAL A 89 -12.94 -6.24 -4.45
N SER A 90 -12.93 -7.15 -3.48
CA SER A 90 -14.10 -7.91 -3.03
C SER A 90 -14.96 -7.17 -2.00
N HIS A 91 -14.61 -5.92 -1.67
CA HIS A 91 -15.34 -5.10 -0.69
C HIS A 91 -15.38 -5.70 0.72
N TYR A 92 -14.37 -6.48 1.09
CA TYR A 92 -14.19 -6.94 2.47
C TYR A 92 -13.55 -5.85 3.36
N LYS A 93 -13.02 -4.77 2.75
CA LYS A 93 -12.64 -3.54 3.43
C LYS A 93 -13.69 -2.44 3.22
N GLN A 94 -13.65 -1.42 4.08
CA GLN A 94 -14.49 -0.23 3.99
C GLN A 94 -13.67 0.99 3.56
N ARG A 95 -14.34 2.02 3.03
CA ARG A 95 -13.74 3.26 2.52
C ARG A 95 -12.73 3.87 3.50
N HIS A 96 -13.07 3.95 4.78
CA HIS A 96 -12.20 4.58 5.78
C HIS A 96 -10.88 3.81 6.02
N HIS A 97 -10.86 2.48 5.84
CA HIS A 97 -9.62 1.69 5.86
C HIS A 97 -8.67 2.12 4.74
N LEU A 98 -9.19 2.31 3.53
CA LEU A 98 -8.40 2.72 2.37
C LEU A 98 -7.87 4.14 2.56
N ILE A 99 -8.71 5.05 3.06
CA ILE A 99 -8.33 6.44 3.29
C ILE A 99 -7.18 6.52 4.31
N GLY A 100 -7.36 5.90 5.48
CA GLY A 100 -6.36 5.94 6.54
C GLY A 100 -5.04 5.27 6.13
N GLN A 101 -5.11 4.16 5.39
CA GLN A 101 -3.92 3.36 5.08
C GLN A 101 -3.17 3.84 3.83
N TYR A 102 -3.88 4.25 2.77
CA TYR A 102 -3.29 4.46 1.43
C TYR A 102 -3.44 5.87 0.86
N VAL A 103 -4.33 6.70 1.42
CA VAL A 103 -4.54 8.08 0.95
C VAL A 103 -3.82 9.08 1.84
N VAL A 104 -4.11 9.04 3.14
CA VAL A 104 -3.56 9.96 4.13
C VAL A 104 -2.19 9.47 4.63
N GLY A 105 -2.03 8.15 4.74
CA GLY A 105 -0.82 7.54 5.29
C GLY A 105 -0.62 7.83 6.78
N ARG A 106 0.59 7.62 7.28
CA ARG A 106 0.95 7.81 8.70
C ARG A 106 0.95 9.28 9.16
N GLY A 107 0.85 10.24 8.24
CA GLY A 107 0.86 11.67 8.55
C GLY A 107 -0.46 12.20 9.14
N GLY A 108 -1.54 11.42 9.08
CA GLY A 108 -2.86 11.86 9.56
C GLY A 108 -3.49 12.96 8.70
N LEU A 109 -4.78 13.25 8.95
CA LEU A 109 -5.49 14.36 8.30
C LEU A 109 -5.14 15.72 8.91
N ILE A 110 -4.43 15.71 10.04
CA ILE A 110 -4.04 16.88 10.80
C ILE A 110 -2.64 17.25 10.35
N GLN A 111 -2.54 18.18 9.40
CA GLN A 111 -1.31 18.90 9.18
C GLN A 111 -1.15 19.84 10.38
N GLU A 112 -0.53 19.36 11.45
CA GLU A 112 -0.20 20.21 12.60
C GLU A 112 0.55 21.41 12.04
N THR A 113 -0.04 22.59 12.28
CA THR A 113 0.43 23.87 11.75
C THR A 113 1.93 24.00 11.99
N ALA A 114 2.71 23.88 10.92
CA ALA A 114 4.18 23.93 10.93
C ALA A 114 4.76 25.21 11.53
N GLU A 115 3.91 26.18 11.89
CA GLU A 115 4.27 27.45 12.50
C GLU A 115 4.65 27.34 13.98
N LYS A 116 4.06 26.42 14.76
CA LYS A 116 4.36 26.29 16.21
C LYS A 116 5.70 25.59 16.50
N ASP A 117 6.24 24.94 15.48
CA ASP A 117 7.27 23.91 15.61
C ASP A 117 8.60 24.28 14.93
N LYS A 118 8.66 25.46 14.31
CA LYS A 118 9.87 25.97 13.66
C LYS A 118 10.96 26.20 14.71
N GLY A 119 12.02 25.40 14.62
CA GLY A 119 13.22 25.53 15.46
C GLY A 119 13.30 24.58 16.66
N ILE A 120 12.26 23.77 16.90
CA ILE A 120 12.28 22.73 17.95
C ILE A 120 12.91 21.46 17.36
N SER A 121 13.87 20.86 18.08
CA SER A 121 14.50 19.60 17.65
C SER A 121 13.51 18.43 17.71
N ASP A 122 13.69 17.44 16.83
CA ASP A 122 12.85 16.24 16.82
C ASP A 122 12.86 15.52 18.18
N PHE A 123 14.02 15.49 18.83
CA PHE A 123 14.14 15.00 20.21
C PHE A 123 13.22 15.76 21.18
N LEU A 124 13.22 17.10 21.17
CA LEU A 124 12.47 17.89 22.13
C LEU A 124 10.95 17.77 21.88
N LYS A 125 10.52 17.66 20.62
CA LYS A 125 9.14 17.35 20.27
C LYS A 125 8.72 15.99 20.83
N GLN A 126 9.55 14.97 20.61
CA GLN A 126 9.26 13.62 21.08
C GLN A 126 9.27 13.54 22.61
N PHE A 127 10.20 14.23 23.27
CA PHE A 127 10.31 14.35 24.72
C PHE A 127 9.04 14.94 25.35
N TYR A 128 8.45 15.99 24.77
CA TYR A 128 7.18 16.55 25.26
C TYR A 128 5.97 15.67 24.94
N ALA A 129 6.02 14.90 23.87
CA ALA A 129 4.90 14.06 23.44
C ALA A 129 4.82 12.73 24.22
N THR A 130 5.95 12.08 24.49
CA THR A 130 5.98 10.74 25.07
C THR A 130 7.34 10.36 25.66
N ASN A 131 7.35 9.35 26.54
CA ASN A 131 8.55 8.77 27.12
C ASN A 131 9.13 7.59 26.30
N TYR A 132 8.61 7.32 25.10
CA TYR A 132 9.16 6.32 24.17
C TYR A 132 9.98 7.03 23.08
N PHE A 133 11.27 7.22 23.35
CA PHE A 133 12.27 7.75 22.42
C PHE A 133 13.33 6.71 22.09
#